data_AF-D6KAL1-F1
#
_entry.id   AF-D6KAL1-F1
#
_cell.length_a   1.000
_cell.length_b   1.000
_cell.length_c   1.000
_cell.angle_alpha   90.00
_cell.angle_beta   90.00
_cell.angle_gamma   90.00
#
_symmetry.space_group_name_H-M   'P 1'
#
loop_
_entity.id
_entity.type
_entity.pdbx_description
1 polymer ?
#
loop_
_entity_poly.entity_id
_entity_poly.type
_entity_poly.pdbx_seq_one_letter_code
_entity_poly.pdbx_strand_id
1 'polypeptide(L)'
;MRPRGTRTARTTRATPLAPAPPSRHRSPAARLHARLRARLRGLPRTRPGGRPRRTLLTAAVLAALLTCGGLLYATREQQHPRPAPPLPAPPYPSQVVDVSYLDPAATPPGAPRGSFSFALLVSVESGPPVTVTALDQPYAGLSLTSAPRPPFRTAAGTARKIVITMHVMECGKVPENAGLPFLDVTLRNIRAMEVQSFILGSRYAHALSEALQVTCGNVSR
;
A
#
# COMPACT_ATOMS: atom_id res chain seq x y z
N MET A 1 32.92 66.50 -1.76
CA MET A 1 33.20 67.09 -0.43
C MET A 1 34.10 66.13 0.36
N ARG A 2 35.36 66.54 0.57
CA ARG A 2 36.28 66.06 1.63
C ARG A 2 36.16 67.07 2.80
N PRO A 3 36.39 66.71 4.08
CA PRO A 3 37.75 66.53 4.65
C PRO A 3 37.84 65.35 5.66
N ARG A 4 38.95 64.62 5.82
CA ARG A 4 40.26 64.89 6.47
C ARG A 4 40.22 65.11 8.00
N GLY A 5 40.84 64.18 8.73
CA GLY A 5 41.38 64.34 10.10
C GLY A 5 41.90 62.98 10.64
N THR A 6 43.16 62.57 10.41
CA THR A 6 44.38 62.68 11.27
C THR A 6 44.21 62.19 12.72
N ARG A 7 44.79 61.02 13.09
CA ARG A 7 46.08 60.77 13.84
C ARG A 7 45.94 61.15 15.34
N THR A 8 46.21 60.33 16.37
CA THR A 8 47.43 59.61 16.84
C THR A 8 47.07 58.79 18.12
N ALA A 9 47.41 57.50 18.26
CA ALA A 9 48.62 56.90 18.87
C ALA A 9 48.79 56.97 20.41
N ARG A 10 48.71 55.82 21.11
CA ARG A 10 49.64 55.25 22.13
C ARG A 10 48.96 54.09 22.88
N THR A 11 49.37 52.81 22.76
CA THR A 11 50.57 52.08 23.25
C THR A 11 50.59 51.80 24.76
N THR A 12 50.46 50.52 25.13
CA THR A 12 51.24 49.84 26.19
C THR A 12 51.04 48.32 26.02
N ARG A 13 52.01 47.64 25.38
CA ARG A 13 53.11 46.81 25.95
C ARG A 13 52.60 45.50 26.59
N ALA A 14 52.86 44.35 25.96
CA ALA A 14 54.08 43.51 26.08
C ALA A 14 53.87 42.46 27.20
N THR A 15 54.28 41.19 27.10
CA THR A 15 55.50 40.65 26.52
C THR A 15 55.33 39.12 26.32
N PRO A 16 55.88 38.51 25.27
CA PRO A 16 56.02 37.06 25.12
C PRO A 16 57.36 36.58 25.73
N LEU A 17 57.39 35.41 26.36
CA LEU A 17 58.64 34.82 26.87
C LEU A 17 58.79 33.36 26.42
N ALA A 18 59.88 33.13 25.70
CA ALA A 18 60.63 31.87 25.58
C ALA A 18 62.08 32.20 26.00
N PRO A 19 63.04 31.26 26.17
CA PRO A 19 63.03 29.87 26.62
C PRO A 19 64.11 29.60 27.74
N ALA A 20 64.28 28.33 28.16
CA ALA A 20 65.54 27.63 28.55
C ALA A 20 65.53 26.84 29.91
N PRO A 21 66.27 25.70 30.00
CA PRO A 21 66.27 24.71 31.13
C PRO A 21 67.47 24.95 32.09
N PRO A 22 67.99 24.01 32.92
CA PRO A 22 67.47 22.79 33.59
C PRO A 22 67.65 22.85 35.14
N SER A 23 67.21 21.82 35.88
CA SER A 23 67.97 21.09 36.93
C SER A 23 67.10 20.49 38.06
N ARG A 24 67.55 19.33 38.53
CA ARG A 24 66.94 18.45 39.53
C ARG A 24 67.08 19.05 40.93
N HIS A 25 66.03 19.02 41.74
CA HIS A 25 66.15 18.91 43.19
C HIS A 25 65.01 18.06 43.80
N ARG A 26 65.42 17.23 44.76
CA ARG A 26 64.68 16.12 45.38
C ARG A 26 63.76 16.60 46.53
N SER A 27 62.66 15.85 46.68
CA SER A 27 61.95 15.48 47.93
C SER A 27 61.04 16.54 48.58
N PRO A 28 59.77 16.20 48.97
CA PRO A 28 59.53 15.30 50.11
C PRO A 28 58.27 14.39 49.99
N ALA A 29 57.71 14.18 48.80
CA ALA A 29 56.53 13.32 48.60
C ALA A 29 56.81 11.79 48.70
N ALA A 30 58.02 11.41 49.09
CA ALA A 30 58.42 10.01 49.28
C ALA A 30 57.92 9.38 50.60
N ARG A 31 57.22 10.13 51.47
CA ARG A 31 56.82 9.63 52.80
C ARG A 31 55.40 9.06 52.90
N LEU A 32 54.51 9.29 51.93
CA LEU A 32 53.16 8.71 51.98
C LEU A 32 53.06 7.32 51.33
N HIS A 33 53.91 7.01 50.34
CA HIS A 33 53.96 5.66 49.75
C HIS A 33 54.57 4.59 50.66
N ALA A 34 55.23 4.98 51.75
CA ALA A 34 55.87 4.05 52.68
C ALA A 34 54.90 3.31 53.62
N ARG A 35 53.69 3.84 53.86
CA ARG A 35 52.72 3.21 54.79
C ARG A 35 51.78 2.20 54.13
N LEU A 36 51.62 2.23 52.81
CA LEU A 36 50.81 1.24 52.08
C LEU A 36 51.55 -0.08 51.79
N ARG A 37 52.86 -0.15 52.02
CA ARG A 37 53.67 -1.36 51.79
C ARG A 37 53.79 -2.31 52.98
N ALA A 38 53.27 -1.95 54.16
CA ALA A 38 53.40 -2.79 55.36
C ALA A 38 52.24 -3.78 55.59
N ARG A 39 51.12 -3.69 54.86
CA ARG A 39 49.96 -4.59 55.02
C ARG A 39 49.90 -5.77 54.05
N LEU A 40 50.95 -6.04 53.29
CA LEU A 40 51.01 -7.15 52.32
C LEU A 40 52.09 -8.19 52.63
N ARG A 41 52.57 -8.27 53.88
CA ARG A 41 53.53 -9.30 54.33
C ARG A 41 52.87 -10.54 54.96
N GLY A 42 51.63 -10.83 54.61
CA GLY A 42 50.88 -11.96 55.17
C GLY A 42 50.12 -12.81 54.17
N LEU A 43 50.40 -12.71 52.87
CA LEU A 43 49.79 -13.61 51.88
C LEU A 43 50.72 -14.80 51.62
N PRO A 44 50.25 -16.04 51.78
CA PRO A 44 51.06 -17.22 51.54
C PRO A 44 51.51 -17.19 50.07
N ARG A 45 52.83 -17.30 49.86
CA ARG A 45 53.43 -17.54 48.55
C ARG A 45 53.09 -18.96 48.11
N THR A 46 51.89 -19.15 47.61
CA THR A 46 51.62 -20.26 46.70
C THR A 46 52.35 -19.94 45.40
N ARG A 47 53.44 -20.66 45.11
CA ARG A 47 54.03 -20.67 43.77
C ARG A 47 52.95 -21.05 42.76
N PRO A 48 52.57 -20.20 41.79
CA PRO A 48 51.91 -20.71 40.61
C PRO A 48 53.02 -21.21 39.70
N GLY A 49 53.08 -22.53 39.49
CA GLY A 49 53.82 -23.12 38.38
C GLY A 49 53.45 -22.42 37.08
N GLY A 50 54.37 -22.38 36.11
CA GLY A 50 54.31 -21.61 34.86
C GLY A 50 53.17 -21.94 33.89
N ARG A 51 51.92 -21.82 34.33
CA ARG A 51 50.68 -22.02 33.58
C ARG A 51 49.67 -20.84 33.55
N PRO A 52 49.80 -19.70 34.25
CA PRO A 52 48.72 -18.69 34.27
C PRO A 52 48.65 -17.81 33.00
N ARG A 53 49.74 -17.69 32.23
CA ARG A 53 49.75 -16.90 30.99
C ARG A 53 48.93 -17.54 29.86
N ARG A 54 48.96 -18.87 29.75
CA ARG A 54 48.19 -19.60 28.73
C ARG A 54 46.69 -19.56 29.02
N THR A 55 46.27 -19.65 30.28
CA THR A 55 44.86 -19.51 30.68
C THR A 55 44.34 -18.08 30.50
N LEU A 56 45.15 -17.06 30.78
CA LEU A 56 44.77 -15.66 30.49
C LEU A 56 44.64 -15.38 28.99
N LEU A 57 45.55 -15.91 28.16
CA LEU A 57 45.49 -15.75 26.71
C LEU A 57 44.29 -16.48 26.10
N THR A 58 43.99 -17.70 26.54
CA THR A 58 42.83 -18.45 26.07
C THR A 58 41.52 -17.78 26.47
N ALA A 59 41.41 -17.26 27.69
CA ALA A 59 40.26 -16.48 28.13
C ALA A 59 40.07 -15.19 27.32
N ALA A 60 41.16 -14.48 27.01
CA ALA A 60 41.10 -13.27 26.18
C ALA A 60 40.67 -13.56 24.74
N VAL A 61 41.15 -14.65 24.15
CA VAL A 61 40.74 -15.08 22.80
C VAL A 61 39.26 -15.49 22.77
N LEU A 62 38.80 -16.23 23.77
CA LEU A 62 37.37 -16.59 23.91
C LEU A 62 36.49 -15.35 24.06
N ALA A 63 36.89 -14.39 24.91
CA ALA A 63 36.18 -13.14 25.08
C ALA A 63 36.12 -12.36 23.75
N ALA A 64 37.25 -12.24 23.04
CA ALA A 64 37.32 -11.56 21.75
C ALA A 64 36.42 -12.22 20.69
N LEU A 65 36.42 -13.55 20.60
CA LEU A 65 35.55 -14.31 19.70
C LEU A 65 34.07 -14.13 20.04
N LEU A 66 33.70 -14.12 21.32
CA LEU A 66 32.33 -13.87 21.75
C LEU A 66 31.88 -12.44 21.44
N THR A 67 32.72 -11.44 21.71
CA THR A 67 32.40 -10.05 21.35
C THR A 67 32.32 -9.85 19.84
N CYS A 68 33.21 -10.47 19.06
CA CYS A 68 33.22 -10.35 17.60
C CYS A 68 32.00 -11.07 17.00
N GLY A 69 31.69 -12.28 17.48
CA GLY A 69 30.50 -13.03 17.09
C GLY A 69 29.20 -12.31 17.47
N GLY A 70 29.13 -11.72 18.67
CA GLY A 70 27.99 -10.91 19.11
C GLY A 70 27.81 -9.64 18.27
N LEU A 71 28.91 -8.94 17.93
CA LEU A 71 28.87 -7.77 17.05
C LEU A 71 28.47 -8.15 15.62
N LEU A 72 28.94 -9.28 15.09
CA LEU A 72 28.54 -9.78 13.78
C LEU A 72 27.07 -10.18 13.76
N TYR A 73 26.56 -10.78 14.85
CA TYR A 73 25.15 -11.14 14.96
C TYR A 73 24.25 -9.90 15.06
N ALA A 74 24.64 -8.92 15.89
CA ALA A 74 23.90 -7.67 16.06
C ALA A 74 23.88 -6.82 14.77
N THR A 75 24.98 -6.81 14.01
CA THR A 75 25.04 -6.09 12.74
C THR A 75 24.29 -6.84 11.64
N ARG A 76 24.28 -8.19 11.60
CA ARG A 76 23.56 -8.95 10.57
C ARG A 76 22.07 -8.63 10.48
N GLU A 77 21.40 -8.41 11.61
CA GLU A 77 19.99 -7.99 11.69
C GLU A 77 19.77 -6.57 11.16
N GLN A 78 20.76 -5.68 11.32
CA GLN A 78 20.73 -4.32 10.78
C GLN A 78 21.05 -4.28 9.28
N GLN A 79 21.89 -5.18 8.80
CA GLN A 79 22.32 -5.28 7.40
C GLN A 79 21.34 -6.03 6.48
N HIS A 80 20.32 -6.70 7.02
CA HIS A 80 19.20 -7.20 6.23
C HIS A 80 17.99 -6.27 6.42
N PRO A 81 17.86 -5.18 5.63
CA PRO A 81 16.60 -4.50 5.51
C PRO A 81 15.54 -5.54 5.19
N ARG A 82 14.57 -5.71 6.09
CA ARG A 82 13.42 -6.57 5.83
C ARG A 82 12.82 -6.09 4.51
N PRO A 83 12.66 -6.98 3.50
CA PRO A 83 12.01 -6.58 2.26
C PRO A 83 10.68 -5.91 2.61
N ALA A 84 10.44 -4.72 2.08
CA ALA A 84 9.16 -4.05 2.26
C ALA A 84 8.05 -5.02 1.81
N PRO A 85 6.93 -5.14 2.56
CA PRO A 85 5.82 -5.97 2.13
C PRO A 85 5.42 -5.58 0.70
N PRO A 86 5.22 -6.54 -0.21
CA PRO A 86 4.73 -6.22 -1.54
C PRO A 86 3.38 -5.50 -1.42
N LEU A 87 3.17 -4.49 -2.27
CA LEU A 87 1.89 -3.81 -2.34
C LEU A 87 0.77 -4.82 -2.66
N PRO A 88 -0.41 -4.70 -2.02
CA PRO A 88 -1.54 -5.54 -2.36
C PRO A 88 -1.86 -5.42 -3.86
N ALA A 89 -2.12 -6.56 -4.50
CA ALA A 89 -2.58 -6.54 -5.88
C ALA A 89 -3.95 -5.83 -5.96
N PRO A 90 -4.23 -5.07 -7.04
CA PRO A 90 -5.51 -4.40 -7.21
C PRO A 90 -6.68 -5.41 -7.15
N PRO A 91 -7.89 -5.04 -6.71
CA PRO A 91 -9.02 -5.97 -6.70
C PRO A 91 -9.44 -6.39 -8.11
N TYR A 92 -10.13 -7.53 -8.20
CA TYR A 92 -10.82 -7.92 -9.43
C TYR A 92 -12.01 -7.00 -9.71
N PRO A 93 -12.38 -6.75 -10.98
CA PRO A 93 -13.55 -5.94 -11.31
C PRO A 93 -14.84 -6.39 -10.59
N SER A 94 -15.09 -7.70 -10.54
CA SER A 94 -16.24 -8.31 -9.85
C SER A 94 -16.33 -8.01 -8.35
N GLN A 95 -15.22 -7.63 -7.71
CA GLN A 95 -15.15 -7.35 -6.27
C GLN A 95 -15.48 -5.91 -5.90
N VAL A 96 -15.48 -4.99 -6.87
CA VAL A 96 -15.62 -3.54 -6.62
C VAL A 96 -16.72 -2.89 -7.45
N VAL A 97 -17.36 -3.65 -8.34
CA VAL A 97 -18.47 -3.18 -9.18
C VAL A 97 -19.78 -3.69 -8.63
N ASP A 98 -20.75 -2.79 -8.52
CA ASP A 98 -22.15 -3.14 -8.34
C ASP A 98 -23.00 -2.56 -9.48
N VAL A 99 -24.05 -3.29 -9.85
CA VAL A 99 -25.02 -2.90 -10.87
C VAL A 99 -26.41 -3.00 -10.26
N SER A 100 -27.09 -1.86 -10.15
CA SER A 100 -28.43 -1.79 -9.56
C SER A 100 -29.45 -1.27 -10.56
N TYR A 101 -30.67 -1.82 -10.48
CA TYR A 101 -31.81 -1.32 -11.22
C TYR A 101 -32.35 -0.05 -10.58
N LEU A 102 -32.50 1.00 -11.39
CA LEU A 102 -33.14 2.24 -10.96
C LEU A 102 -34.65 2.13 -11.22
N ASP A 103 -35.07 2.31 -12.47
CA ASP A 103 -36.46 2.45 -12.88
C ASP A 103 -36.64 2.15 -14.38
N PRO A 104 -37.88 2.03 -14.88
CA PRO A 104 -38.16 2.09 -16.32
C PRO A 104 -37.65 3.40 -16.93
N ALA A 105 -37.15 3.32 -18.16
CA ALA A 105 -36.63 4.47 -18.89
C ALA A 105 -37.40 4.66 -20.20
N ALA A 106 -37.45 5.91 -20.66
CA ALA A 106 -37.99 6.21 -21.98
C ALA A 106 -37.17 5.50 -23.06
N THR A 107 -37.86 4.79 -23.94
CA THR A 107 -37.22 4.13 -25.08
C THR A 107 -36.69 5.17 -26.07
N PRO A 108 -35.45 5.03 -26.54
CA PRO A 108 -34.85 5.98 -27.48
C PRO A 108 -35.71 6.17 -28.75
N PRO A 109 -35.77 7.40 -29.30
CA PRO A 109 -36.40 7.63 -30.59
C PRO A 109 -35.77 6.75 -31.68
N GLY A 110 -36.61 6.12 -32.49
CA GLY A 110 -36.16 5.22 -33.57
C GLY A 110 -35.80 3.80 -33.12
N ALA A 111 -36.01 3.43 -31.85
CA ALA A 111 -35.93 2.03 -31.45
C ALA A 111 -36.99 1.19 -32.18
N PRO A 112 -36.70 -0.09 -32.51
CA PRO A 112 -37.67 -0.98 -33.11
C PRO A 112 -38.95 -1.11 -32.27
N ARG A 113 -40.08 -1.44 -32.92
CA ARG A 113 -41.33 -1.76 -32.19
C ARG A 113 -41.11 -2.97 -31.28
N GLY A 114 -41.74 -2.97 -30.11
CA GLY A 114 -41.49 -4.00 -29.09
C GLY A 114 -40.13 -3.86 -28.42
N SER A 115 -39.61 -2.63 -28.35
CA SER A 115 -38.46 -2.29 -27.51
C SER A 115 -38.92 -1.62 -26.22
N PHE A 116 -38.19 -1.86 -25.15
CA PHE A 116 -38.40 -1.22 -23.85
C PHE A 116 -37.04 -0.97 -23.19
N SER A 117 -36.99 -0.01 -22.26
CA SER A 117 -35.73 0.46 -21.69
C SER A 117 -35.76 0.55 -20.18
N PHE A 118 -34.60 0.31 -19.56
CA PHE A 118 -34.40 0.38 -18.13
C PHE A 118 -33.19 1.23 -17.80
N ALA A 119 -33.32 2.07 -16.77
CA ALA A 119 -32.20 2.80 -16.21
C ALA A 119 -31.50 1.92 -15.16
N LEU A 120 -30.19 1.77 -15.30
CA LEU A 120 -29.33 1.08 -14.34
C LEU A 120 -28.27 2.05 -13.79
N LEU A 121 -27.74 1.73 -12.62
CA LEU A 121 -26.61 2.43 -12.03
C LEU A 121 -25.43 1.45 -11.91
N VAL A 122 -24.33 1.76 -12.59
CA VAL A 122 -23.06 1.03 -12.47
C VAL A 122 -22.16 1.80 -11.53
N SER A 123 -21.86 1.23 -10.36
CA SER A 123 -20.99 1.85 -9.36
C SER A 123 -19.65 1.13 -9.25
N VAL A 124 -18.58 1.88 -9.02
CA VAL A 124 -17.25 1.34 -8.72
C VAL A 124 -16.86 1.87 -7.35
N GLU A 125 -16.84 0.99 -6.35
CA GLU A 125 -16.62 1.39 -4.96
C GLU A 125 -15.18 1.87 -4.73
N SER A 126 -14.19 1.06 -5.14
CA SER A 126 -12.78 1.34 -4.86
C SER A 126 -11.84 0.72 -5.91
N GLY A 127 -10.54 0.99 -5.77
CA GLY A 127 -9.50 0.39 -6.61
C GLY A 127 -9.29 1.09 -7.95
N PRO A 128 -8.82 0.37 -8.98
CA PRO A 128 -8.66 0.91 -10.32
C PRO A 128 -10.03 1.20 -10.96
N PRO A 129 -10.10 2.19 -11.86
CA PRO A 129 -11.28 2.44 -12.65
C PRO A 129 -11.62 1.23 -13.53
N VAL A 130 -12.91 0.95 -13.67
CA VAL A 130 -13.42 -0.20 -14.40
C VAL A 130 -14.11 0.25 -15.68
N THR A 131 -13.85 -0.48 -16.76
CA THR A 131 -14.49 -0.30 -18.06
C THR A 131 -15.50 -1.42 -18.28
N VAL A 132 -16.75 -1.05 -18.56
CA VAL A 132 -17.74 -1.99 -19.09
C VAL A 132 -17.51 -2.10 -20.59
N THR A 133 -17.22 -3.31 -21.07
CA THR A 133 -16.91 -3.57 -22.48
C THR A 133 -18.05 -4.23 -23.25
N ALA A 134 -18.95 -4.93 -22.56
CA ALA A 134 -20.18 -5.48 -23.13
C ALA A 134 -21.25 -5.62 -22.03
N LEU A 135 -22.50 -5.60 -22.45
CA LEU A 135 -23.65 -5.99 -21.63
C LEU A 135 -24.47 -6.97 -22.46
N ASP A 136 -25.00 -8.01 -21.82
CA ASP A 136 -25.83 -9.01 -22.47
C ASP A 136 -26.98 -9.45 -21.55
N GLN A 137 -28.12 -9.75 -22.17
CA GLN A 137 -29.25 -10.38 -21.51
C GLN A 137 -29.42 -11.77 -22.14
N PRO A 138 -29.09 -12.86 -21.43
CA PRO A 138 -28.96 -14.19 -22.02
C PRO A 138 -30.33 -14.87 -22.26
N TYR A 139 -31.26 -14.15 -22.88
CA TYR A 139 -32.52 -14.65 -23.39
C TYR A 139 -32.48 -14.61 -24.92
N ALA A 140 -32.60 -15.78 -25.55
CA ALA A 140 -32.48 -15.91 -27.01
C ALA A 140 -33.50 -15.05 -27.79
N GLY A 141 -34.66 -14.76 -27.20
CA GLY A 141 -35.68 -13.89 -27.78
C GLY A 141 -35.46 -12.40 -27.60
N LEU A 142 -34.36 -11.96 -26.99
CA LEU A 142 -34.04 -10.55 -26.75
C LEU A 142 -32.71 -10.15 -27.40
N SER A 143 -32.67 -8.92 -27.90
CA SER A 143 -31.41 -8.22 -28.15
C SER A 143 -31.26 -7.05 -27.17
N LEU A 144 -30.03 -6.74 -26.77
CA LEU A 144 -29.75 -5.68 -25.80
C LEU A 144 -28.77 -4.66 -26.40
N THR A 145 -29.06 -3.39 -26.14
CA THR A 145 -28.16 -2.26 -26.40
C THR A 145 -28.09 -1.35 -25.18
N SER A 146 -27.09 -0.48 -25.08
CA SER A 146 -27.00 0.48 -23.98
C SER A 146 -26.58 1.89 -24.43
N ALA A 147 -26.96 2.87 -23.61
CA ALA A 147 -26.51 4.24 -23.66
C ALA A 147 -25.88 4.61 -22.29
N PRO A 148 -24.59 4.98 -22.23
CA PRO A 148 -23.61 5.00 -23.32
C PRO A 148 -23.37 3.62 -23.93
N ARG A 149 -22.96 3.61 -25.20
CA ARG A 149 -22.56 2.37 -25.88
C ARG A 149 -21.22 1.90 -25.31
N PRO A 150 -21.04 0.60 -25.01
CA PRO A 150 -19.75 0.07 -24.60
C PRO A 150 -18.72 0.21 -25.73
N PRO A 151 -17.43 0.39 -25.41
CA PRO A 151 -16.89 0.44 -24.05
C PRO A 151 -17.09 1.82 -23.37
N PHE A 152 -17.42 1.82 -22.07
CA PHE A 152 -17.43 3.03 -21.25
C PHE A 152 -16.78 2.79 -19.88
N ARG A 153 -16.16 3.84 -19.33
CA ARG A 153 -15.36 3.76 -18.10
C ARG A 153 -16.01 4.50 -16.95
N THR A 154 -15.94 3.90 -15.76
CA THR A 154 -16.39 4.48 -14.49
C THR A 154 -15.19 4.59 -13.54
N ALA A 155 -15.04 5.74 -12.91
CA ALA A 155 -13.96 5.99 -11.96
C ALA A 155 -14.26 5.35 -10.60
N ALA A 156 -13.23 4.99 -9.85
CA ALA A 156 -13.43 4.50 -8.48
C ALA A 156 -14.04 5.60 -7.59
N GLY A 157 -14.91 5.18 -6.67
CA GLY A 157 -15.71 6.08 -5.83
C GLY A 157 -16.83 6.80 -6.60
N THR A 158 -17.17 6.37 -7.81
CA THR A 158 -18.21 7.02 -8.63
C THR A 158 -19.24 6.02 -9.13
N ALA A 159 -20.41 6.54 -9.49
CA ALA A 159 -21.45 5.79 -10.15
C ALA A 159 -21.81 6.43 -11.49
N ARG A 160 -22.16 5.59 -12.46
CA ARG A 160 -22.57 6.00 -13.80
C ARG A 160 -23.94 5.42 -14.10
N LYS A 161 -24.90 6.30 -14.32
CA LYS A 161 -26.22 5.92 -14.85
C LYS A 161 -26.07 5.49 -16.31
N ILE A 162 -26.67 4.35 -16.64
CA ILE A 162 -26.78 3.84 -18.00
C ILE A 162 -28.24 3.53 -18.29
N VAL A 163 -28.61 3.51 -19.57
CA VAL A 163 -29.91 3.03 -20.02
C VAL A 163 -29.68 1.83 -20.91
N ILE A 164 -30.23 0.67 -20.54
CA ILE A 164 -30.29 -0.49 -21.43
C ILE A 164 -31.60 -0.45 -22.20
N THR A 165 -31.55 -0.79 -23.48
CA THR A 165 -32.73 -0.94 -24.33
C THR A 165 -32.74 -2.36 -24.85
N MET A 166 -33.78 -3.08 -24.49
CA MET A 166 -34.03 -4.44 -24.95
C MET A 166 -35.04 -4.39 -26.08
N HIS A 167 -34.84 -5.24 -27.09
CA HIS A 167 -35.78 -5.42 -28.17
C HIS A 167 -36.14 -6.90 -28.29
N VAL A 168 -37.45 -7.17 -28.28
CA VAL A 168 -37.97 -8.52 -28.46
C VAL A 168 -37.83 -8.94 -29.91
N MET A 169 -36.99 -9.94 -30.14
CA MET A 169 -36.77 -10.56 -31.45
C MET A 169 -37.79 -11.67 -31.71
N GLU A 170 -38.09 -12.48 -30.68
CA GLU A 170 -39.00 -13.63 -30.81
C GLU A 170 -39.70 -13.93 -29.48
N CYS A 171 -41.02 -13.76 -29.45
CA CYS A 171 -41.83 -13.98 -28.24
C CYS A 171 -41.85 -15.44 -27.75
N GLY A 172 -41.66 -16.41 -28.64
CA GLY A 172 -41.56 -17.83 -28.26
C GLY A 172 -40.22 -18.20 -27.59
N LYS A 173 -39.27 -17.27 -27.52
CA LYS A 173 -37.91 -17.47 -26.96
C LYS A 173 -37.62 -16.56 -25.76
N VAL A 174 -38.62 -15.85 -25.26
CA VAL A 174 -38.53 -15.11 -24.00
C VAL A 174 -39.24 -15.89 -22.90
N PRO A 175 -38.79 -15.80 -21.63
CA PRO A 175 -39.51 -16.43 -20.54
C PRO A 175 -40.87 -15.74 -20.33
N GLU A 176 -41.90 -16.53 -20.05
CA GLU A 176 -43.23 -16.01 -19.66
C GLU A 176 -43.15 -15.23 -18.33
N ASN A 177 -42.25 -15.66 -17.44
CA ASN A 177 -41.95 -14.98 -16.19
C ASN A 177 -40.44 -14.95 -15.95
N ALA A 178 -39.88 -13.75 -15.85
CA ALA A 178 -38.48 -13.53 -15.55
C ALA A 178 -38.30 -13.41 -14.02
N GLY A 179 -38.50 -14.51 -13.29
CA GLY A 179 -38.52 -14.49 -11.81
C GLY A 179 -37.18 -14.16 -11.15
N LEU A 180 -36.06 -14.52 -11.78
CA LEU A 180 -34.70 -14.18 -11.35
C LEU A 180 -33.82 -13.84 -12.56
N PRO A 181 -34.09 -12.73 -13.26
CA PRO A 181 -33.30 -12.33 -14.40
C PRO A 181 -31.98 -11.76 -13.93
N PHE A 182 -30.92 -12.13 -14.65
CA PHE A 182 -29.59 -11.60 -14.47
C PHE A 182 -29.14 -10.91 -15.75
N LEU A 183 -28.22 -9.95 -15.59
CA LEU A 183 -27.56 -9.23 -16.67
C LEU A 183 -26.08 -9.61 -16.67
N ASP A 184 -25.57 -10.06 -17.80
CA ASP A 184 -24.15 -10.35 -17.95
C ASP A 184 -23.41 -9.07 -18.35
N VAL A 185 -22.38 -8.73 -17.58
CA VAL A 185 -21.58 -7.52 -17.79
C VAL A 185 -20.13 -7.92 -17.92
N THR A 186 -19.53 -7.59 -19.07
CA THR A 186 -18.10 -7.77 -19.27
C THR A 186 -17.36 -6.57 -18.71
N LEU A 187 -16.59 -6.80 -17.66
CA LEU A 187 -15.86 -5.81 -16.89
C LEU A 187 -14.37 -5.94 -17.16
N ARG A 188 -13.66 -4.81 -17.27
CA ARG A 188 -12.22 -4.76 -17.46
C ARG A 188 -11.58 -3.72 -16.57
N ASN A 189 -10.53 -4.12 -15.84
CA ASN A 189 -9.61 -3.20 -15.18
C ASN A 189 -8.15 -3.60 -15.48
N ILE A 190 -7.19 -3.05 -14.73
CA ILE A 190 -5.76 -3.37 -14.91
C ILE A 190 -5.38 -4.79 -14.47
N ARG A 191 -6.22 -5.45 -13.65
CA ARG A 191 -5.98 -6.80 -13.14
C ARG A 191 -6.57 -7.87 -14.04
N ALA A 192 -7.80 -7.69 -14.51
CA ALA A 192 -8.50 -8.72 -15.26
C ALA A 192 -9.58 -8.16 -16.21
N MET A 193 -10.01 -9.03 -17.12
CA MET A 193 -11.24 -8.90 -17.89
C MET A 193 -12.13 -10.10 -17.54
N GLU A 194 -13.34 -9.85 -17.06
CA GLU A 194 -14.26 -10.87 -16.51
C GLU A 194 -15.68 -10.65 -17.04
N VAL A 195 -16.43 -11.72 -17.19
CA VAL A 195 -17.89 -11.65 -17.38
C VAL A 195 -18.52 -11.92 -16.02
N GLN A 196 -19.32 -10.98 -15.51
CA GLN A 196 -20.02 -11.10 -14.24
C GLN A 196 -21.52 -10.99 -14.47
N SER A 197 -22.26 -11.97 -13.96
CA SER A 197 -23.71 -11.95 -13.93
C SER A 197 -24.20 -11.19 -12.70
N PHE A 198 -25.07 -10.20 -12.90
CA PHE A 198 -25.68 -9.39 -11.85
C PHE A 198 -27.18 -9.68 -11.75
N ILE A 199 -27.63 -10.06 -10.55
CA ILE A 199 -29.06 -10.23 -10.24
C ILE A 199 -29.58 -8.89 -9.74
N LEU A 200 -30.40 -8.20 -10.55
CA LEU A 200 -30.82 -6.81 -10.29
C LEU A 200 -32.04 -6.69 -9.35
N GLY A 201 -32.42 -7.80 -8.70
CA GLY A 201 -33.48 -7.85 -7.69
C GLY A 201 -34.90 -7.92 -8.25
N SER A 202 -35.89 -7.97 -7.34
CA SER A 202 -37.31 -8.19 -7.65
C SER A 202 -37.95 -7.06 -8.46
N ARG A 203 -37.53 -5.80 -8.24
CA ARG A 203 -38.02 -4.65 -9.01
C ARG A 203 -37.71 -4.79 -10.50
N TYR A 204 -36.50 -5.22 -10.82
CA TYR A 204 -36.11 -5.51 -12.19
C TYR A 204 -36.87 -6.71 -12.77
N ALA A 205 -36.96 -7.80 -12.01
CA ALA A 205 -37.70 -9.01 -12.41
C ALA A 205 -39.15 -8.72 -12.79
N HIS A 206 -39.85 -7.92 -11.97
CA HIS A 206 -41.22 -7.52 -12.22
C HIS A 206 -41.33 -6.62 -13.45
N ALA A 207 -40.49 -5.58 -13.55
CA ALA A 207 -40.51 -4.66 -14.68
C ALA A 207 -40.21 -5.36 -16.01
N LEU A 208 -39.28 -6.31 -16.02
CA LEU A 208 -38.97 -7.12 -17.19
C LEU A 208 -40.14 -8.02 -17.58
N SER A 209 -40.74 -8.72 -16.61
CA SER A 209 -41.88 -9.60 -16.87
C SER A 209 -43.08 -8.82 -17.43
N GLU A 210 -43.39 -7.66 -16.85
CA GLU A 210 -44.45 -6.77 -17.34
C GLU A 210 -44.17 -6.27 -18.76
N ALA A 211 -42.96 -5.81 -19.05
CA ALA A 211 -42.59 -5.33 -20.38
C ALA A 211 -42.66 -6.45 -21.44
N LEU A 212 -42.23 -7.67 -21.08
CA LEU A 212 -42.36 -8.85 -21.94
C LEU A 212 -43.83 -9.21 -22.17
N GLN A 213 -44.67 -9.16 -21.14
CA GLN A 213 -46.09 -9.45 -21.26
C GLN A 213 -46.82 -8.42 -22.12
N VAL A 214 -46.53 -7.12 -21.98
CA VAL A 214 -47.10 -6.08 -22.83
C VAL A 214 -46.67 -6.25 -24.29
N THR A 215 -45.42 -6.63 -24.53
CA THR A 215 -44.87 -6.77 -25.87
C THR A 215 -45.35 -8.06 -26.56
N CYS A 216 -45.43 -9.17 -25.82
CA CYS A 216 -45.72 -10.50 -26.38
C CYS A 216 -47.14 -11.01 -26.13
N GLY A 217 -47.79 -10.61 -25.04
CA GLY A 217 -49.15 -11.05 -24.68
C GLY A 217 -50.23 -10.56 -25.64
N ASN A 218 -49.93 -9.54 -26.46
CA ASN A 218 -50.82 -9.07 -27.53
C ASN A 218 -50.77 -9.93 -28.80
N VAL A 219 -49.90 -10.95 -28.88
CA VAL A 219 -49.77 -11.84 -30.04
C VAL A 219 -50.66 -13.10 -29.90
N SER A 220 -51.31 -13.29 -28.74
CA SER A 220 -52.10 -14.48 -28.43
C SER A 220 -53.62 -14.32 -28.65
N ARG A 221 -54.08 -13.40 -29.50
CA ARG A 221 -55.51 -13.22 -29.78
C ARG A 221 -55.85 -13.29 -31.27
#